data_AF-M2Q0D7-F1
#
_entry.id   AF-M2Q0D7-F1
#
_cell.length_a   1.000
_cell.length_b   1.000
_cell.length_c   1.000
_cell.angle_alpha   90.00
_cell.angle_beta   90.00
_cell.angle_gamma   90.00
#
_symmetry.space_group_name_H-M   'P 1'
#
loop_
_entity.id
_entity.type
_entity.pdbx_description
1 polymer ?
#
loop_
_entity_poly.entity_id
_entity_poly.type
_entity_poly.pdbx_seq_one_letter_code
_entity_poly.pdbx_strand_id
1 'polypeptide(L)'
;MGCFGSKPKKENSGNNKPKAEKKTATEMKQVDNKPKNQKVDTKTTNNNKPAEGTHVPKPKGDAPVIEDRPNGKKEVVSGDKSILLDEIYKKHYANVDKAHDEVEEAKQAWLAAKEKKDPNTQKLNQVFQDKKANFEKVKEQAHRAAFKEVQIYMVDEDAIDLHGLQIEGAIMMMKEEVAARRKAGKKILKIQCGMGHHNTVGYSKIKEEVVKQLKDMGEKFTEDKDHGFVNVEL
;
A
#
# COMPACT_ATOMS: atom_id res chain seq x y z
N MET A 1 17.74 50.50 11.10
CA MET A 1 16.70 50.56 10.06
C MET A 1 17.36 50.62 8.68
N GLY A 2 16.71 50.09 7.64
CA GLY A 2 17.12 50.19 6.23
C GLY A 2 15.87 50.31 5.35
N CYS A 3 15.95 51.03 4.23
CA CYS A 3 14.78 51.63 3.59
C CYS A 3 14.17 50.85 2.41
N PHE A 4 12.96 51.27 2.04
CA PHE A 4 12.10 50.75 0.97
C PHE A 4 12.70 50.77 -0.44
N GLY A 5 12.26 49.80 -1.25
CA GLY A 5 12.18 49.90 -2.72
C GLY A 5 12.04 48.52 -3.38
N SER A 6 11.34 48.31 -4.50
CA SER A 6 10.31 49.12 -5.20
C SER A 6 9.46 48.20 -6.08
N LYS A 7 8.19 48.54 -6.34
CA LYS A 7 7.35 47.85 -7.35
C LYS A 7 7.46 48.53 -8.71
N PRO A 8 7.22 47.78 -9.80
CA PRO A 8 6.40 48.31 -10.89
C PRO A 8 5.16 47.43 -11.20
N LYS A 9 4.13 48.05 -11.78
CA LYS A 9 2.93 47.43 -12.38
C LYS A 9 2.93 47.67 -13.89
N LYS A 10 2.46 46.69 -14.67
CA LYS A 10 1.50 46.81 -15.81
C LYS A 10 0.69 45.49 -15.82
N GLU A 11 -0.62 45.38 -16.12
CA GLU A 11 -1.50 45.97 -17.15
C GLU A 11 -1.21 45.44 -18.57
N ASN A 12 -2.19 44.99 -19.39
CA ASN A 12 -3.66 44.94 -19.25
C ASN A 12 -4.30 43.88 -20.20
N SER A 13 -5.64 43.75 -20.19
CA SER A 13 -6.51 43.04 -21.16
C SER A 13 -6.59 41.50 -21.05
N GLY A 14 -7.74 40.83 -21.27
CA GLY A 14 -9.07 41.37 -21.61
C GLY A 14 -10.22 40.33 -21.62
N ASN A 15 -11.44 40.82 -21.88
CA ASN A 15 -12.74 40.10 -21.96
C ASN A 15 -12.71 38.84 -22.87
N ASN A 16 -13.62 37.84 -22.77
CA ASN A 16 -15.09 38.03 -22.74
C ASN A 16 -15.91 36.78 -22.31
N LYS A 17 -17.23 36.94 -22.10
CA LYS A 17 -18.19 35.85 -21.80
C LYS A 17 -19.60 36.15 -22.35
N PRO A 18 -20.26 35.17 -22.97
CA PRO A 18 -21.66 34.86 -22.67
C PRO A 18 -21.82 33.33 -22.39
N LYS A 19 -22.75 32.80 -21.58
CA LYS A 19 -24.23 32.86 -21.61
C LYS A 19 -24.83 32.42 -22.96
N ALA A 20 -25.91 31.65 -23.05
CA ALA A 20 -26.50 30.57 -22.23
C ALA A 20 -27.79 30.15 -22.94
N GLU A 21 -28.21 28.88 -22.90
CA GLU A 21 -29.64 28.57 -23.01
C GLU A 21 -30.05 27.20 -22.43
N LYS A 22 -31.31 27.09 -22.00
CA LYS A 22 -32.00 25.84 -21.67
C LYS A 22 -33.09 25.63 -22.72
N LYS A 23 -33.37 24.39 -23.13
CA LYS A 23 -34.74 23.96 -23.44
C LYS A 23 -35.02 22.57 -22.89
N THR A 24 -36.14 22.46 -22.18
CA THR A 24 -36.73 21.21 -21.68
C THR A 24 -37.89 20.83 -22.59
N ALA A 25 -38.09 19.54 -22.86
CA ALA A 25 -39.36 18.99 -23.29
C ALA A 25 -39.44 17.53 -22.87
N THR A 26 -40.62 17.10 -22.42
CA THR A 26 -40.90 15.74 -21.94
C THR A 26 -42.09 15.21 -22.73
N GLU A 27 -42.05 13.96 -23.20
CA GLU A 27 -43.28 13.22 -23.48
C GLU A 27 -43.10 11.71 -23.26
N MET A 28 -44.18 11.06 -22.84
CA MET A 28 -44.25 9.62 -22.50
C MET A 28 -45.47 9.01 -23.22
N LYS A 29 -45.42 7.75 -23.65
CA LYS A 29 -46.63 6.93 -23.91
C LYS A 29 -46.34 5.42 -24.00
N GLN A 30 -47.42 4.64 -23.91
CA GLN A 30 -47.50 3.20 -23.57
C GLN A 30 -48.78 2.58 -24.18
N VAL A 31 -49.04 1.26 -24.18
CA VAL A 31 -48.31 0.16 -23.52
C VAL A 31 -47.51 -0.69 -24.55
N ASP A 32 -47.80 -1.91 -25.02
CA ASP A 32 -48.78 -2.95 -24.63
C ASP A 32 -48.29 -4.37 -25.01
N ASN A 33 -49.15 -5.39 -24.87
CA ASN A 33 -48.73 -6.72 -24.40
C ASN A 33 -48.88 -7.90 -25.38
N LYS A 34 -47.77 -8.67 -25.52
CA LYS A 34 -47.70 -10.16 -25.63
C LYS A 34 -48.36 -10.85 -26.86
N PRO A 35 -48.16 -12.18 -27.05
CA PRO A 35 -47.02 -13.06 -26.73
C PRO A 35 -46.60 -14.01 -27.89
N LYS A 36 -45.53 -14.81 -27.65
CA LYS A 36 -44.97 -15.90 -28.48
C LYS A 36 -44.15 -15.40 -29.69
N ASN A 37 -43.16 -16.14 -30.21
CA ASN A 37 -42.76 -17.52 -29.93
C ASN A 37 -41.24 -17.66 -29.69
N GLN A 38 -40.80 -18.72 -29.03
CA GLN A 38 -39.36 -19.01 -28.83
C GLN A 38 -38.76 -19.71 -30.06
N LYS A 39 -37.59 -19.26 -30.52
CA LYS A 39 -36.47 -20.16 -30.81
C LYS A 39 -35.11 -19.44 -30.78
N VAL A 40 -34.16 -20.19 -30.25
CA VAL A 40 -32.73 -19.94 -30.06
C VAL A 40 -32.08 -19.02 -31.10
N ASP A 41 -31.34 -18.00 -30.62
CA ASP A 41 -30.12 -17.57 -31.30
C ASP A 41 -29.07 -17.09 -30.27
N THR A 42 -27.80 -17.43 -30.49
CA THR A 42 -26.77 -17.37 -29.45
C THR A 42 -26.03 -16.04 -29.48
N LYS A 43 -26.29 -15.12 -28.53
CA LYS A 43 -25.53 -13.86 -28.42
C LYS A 43 -25.14 -13.47 -27.00
N THR A 44 -23.86 -13.14 -26.87
CA THR A 44 -23.16 -12.76 -25.64
C THR A 44 -23.58 -11.38 -25.14
N THR A 45 -24.23 -11.31 -23.98
CA THR A 45 -24.31 -10.09 -23.17
C THR A 45 -24.34 -10.42 -21.69
N ASN A 46 -23.29 -10.04 -20.97
CA ASN A 46 -23.37 -9.73 -19.54
C ASN A 46 -22.48 -8.51 -19.27
N ASN A 47 -22.94 -7.34 -19.72
CA ASN A 47 -22.26 -6.05 -19.58
C ASN A 47 -22.38 -5.52 -18.14
N ASN A 48 -21.80 -6.23 -17.18
CA ASN A 48 -21.49 -5.66 -15.88
C ASN A 48 -20.26 -4.75 -16.01
N LYS A 49 -20.45 -3.58 -16.64
CA LYS A 49 -19.48 -2.48 -16.56
C LYS A 49 -19.32 -2.12 -15.08
N PRO A 50 -18.12 -2.24 -14.47
CA PRO A 50 -17.93 -1.82 -13.09
C PRO A 50 -18.26 -0.33 -12.93
N ALA A 51 -18.75 0.07 -11.77
CA ALA A 51 -18.88 1.48 -11.43
C ALA A 51 -17.49 2.12 -11.41
N GLU A 52 -17.38 3.38 -11.85
CA GLU A 52 -16.09 4.09 -11.80
C GLU A 52 -15.62 4.19 -10.34
N GLY A 53 -14.49 3.54 -10.04
CA GLY A 53 -13.94 3.39 -8.70
C GLY A 53 -13.92 1.97 -8.13
N THR A 54 -14.75 1.03 -8.61
CA THR A 54 -14.69 -0.37 -8.12
C THR A 54 -13.60 -1.17 -8.83
N HIS A 55 -12.36 -1.11 -8.33
CA HIS A 55 -11.25 -1.94 -8.81
C HIS A 55 -11.43 -3.39 -8.34
N VAL A 56 -11.69 -4.28 -9.29
CA VAL A 56 -11.55 -5.73 -9.06
C VAL A 56 -10.06 -6.09 -9.23
N PRO A 57 -9.39 -6.66 -8.23
CA PRO A 57 -8.02 -7.15 -8.39
C PRO A 57 -7.95 -8.17 -9.53
N LYS A 58 -6.86 -8.15 -10.31
CA LYS A 58 -6.59 -9.22 -11.27
C LYS A 58 -6.56 -10.57 -10.53
N PRO A 59 -7.11 -11.65 -11.11
CA PRO A 59 -6.91 -12.98 -10.55
C PRO A 59 -5.42 -13.31 -10.50
N LYS A 60 -4.99 -14.02 -9.46
CA LYS A 60 -3.61 -14.49 -9.32
C LYS A 60 -3.26 -15.51 -10.39
N GLY A 61 -1.98 -15.61 -10.72
CA GLY A 61 -1.44 -16.64 -11.61
C GLY A 61 -1.30 -18.01 -10.95
N ASP A 62 -0.53 -18.89 -11.58
CA ASP A 62 -0.24 -20.23 -11.07
C ASP A 62 0.59 -20.21 -9.77
N ALA A 63 0.54 -21.30 -9.01
CA ALA A 63 1.30 -21.44 -7.77
C ALA A 63 2.83 -21.30 -8.01
N PRO A 64 3.56 -20.61 -7.11
CA PRO A 64 4.98 -20.33 -7.28
C PRO A 64 5.82 -21.62 -7.19
N VAL A 65 6.61 -21.90 -8.23
CA VAL A 65 7.60 -22.98 -8.22
C VAL A 65 8.89 -22.46 -7.59
N ILE A 66 9.36 -23.13 -6.55
CA ILE A 66 10.48 -22.68 -5.72
C ILE A 66 11.64 -23.67 -5.86
N GLU A 67 12.81 -23.18 -6.27
CA GLU A 67 14.07 -23.92 -6.26
C GLU A 67 14.96 -23.48 -5.08
N ASP A 68 15.70 -24.43 -4.50
CA ASP A 68 16.78 -24.14 -3.56
C ASP A 68 18.07 -23.76 -4.30
N ARG A 69 18.76 -22.71 -3.84
CA ARG A 69 20.06 -22.26 -4.39
C ARG A 69 21.21 -22.69 -3.45
N PRO A 70 22.41 -23.01 -3.97
CA PRO A 70 23.52 -23.57 -3.16
C PRO A 70 24.02 -22.70 -1.99
N ASN A 71 23.68 -21.41 -1.98
CA ASN A 71 24.00 -20.46 -0.91
C ASN A 71 22.92 -20.36 0.19
N GLY A 72 21.95 -21.28 0.22
CA GLY A 72 20.83 -21.27 1.19
C GLY A 72 19.75 -20.23 0.90
N LYS A 73 19.82 -19.54 -0.25
CA LYS A 73 18.70 -18.78 -0.81
C LYS A 73 17.71 -19.72 -1.48
N LYS A 74 16.52 -19.20 -1.79
CA LYS A 74 15.51 -19.83 -2.64
C LYS A 74 15.21 -18.91 -3.82
N GLU A 75 14.66 -19.44 -4.89
CA GLU A 75 14.26 -18.64 -6.05
C GLU A 75 12.89 -19.08 -6.56
N VAL A 76 12.03 -18.11 -6.87
CA VAL A 76 10.75 -18.37 -7.53
C VAL A 76 11.01 -18.40 -9.04
N VAL A 77 11.12 -19.58 -9.61
CA VAL A 77 11.52 -19.78 -11.02
C VAL A 77 10.35 -19.70 -11.99
N SER A 78 9.13 -19.92 -11.51
CA SER A 78 7.87 -19.67 -12.25
C SER A 78 6.69 -19.52 -11.28
N GLY A 79 5.52 -19.15 -11.82
CA GLY A 79 4.31 -18.87 -11.04
C GLY A 79 4.28 -17.47 -10.41
N ASP A 80 3.23 -17.19 -9.63
CA ASP A 80 2.91 -15.87 -9.10
C ASP A 80 3.50 -15.67 -7.69
N LYS A 81 4.56 -14.83 -7.60
CA LYS A 81 5.22 -14.48 -6.32
C LYS A 81 4.26 -13.81 -5.31
N SER A 82 3.13 -13.24 -5.74
CA SER A 82 2.11 -12.69 -4.82
C SER A 82 1.35 -13.76 -4.02
N ILE A 83 1.39 -15.04 -4.43
CA ILE A 83 0.86 -16.15 -3.63
C ILE A 83 1.78 -16.41 -2.43
N LEU A 84 3.08 -16.57 -2.70
CA LEU A 84 4.12 -16.75 -1.67
C LEU A 84 4.13 -15.59 -0.65
N LEU A 85 3.97 -14.35 -1.12
CA LEU A 85 3.97 -13.18 -0.24
C LEU A 85 2.74 -13.11 0.66
N ASP A 86 1.56 -13.50 0.17
CA ASP A 86 0.35 -13.61 1.00
C ASP A 86 0.45 -14.77 2.02
N GLU A 87 1.14 -15.86 1.66
CA GLU A 87 1.43 -16.95 2.60
C GLU A 87 2.39 -16.49 3.72
N ILE A 88 3.48 -15.80 3.37
CA ILE A 88 4.41 -15.19 4.34
C ILE A 88 3.67 -14.16 5.20
N TYR A 89 2.80 -13.33 4.62
CA TYR A 89 1.96 -12.39 5.37
C TYR A 89 1.09 -13.14 6.39
N LYS A 90 0.27 -14.09 5.92
CA LYS A 90 -0.67 -14.85 6.76
C LYS A 90 0.05 -15.60 7.90
N LYS A 91 1.26 -16.10 7.63
CA LYS A 91 2.12 -16.81 8.59
C LYS A 91 2.59 -15.92 9.75
N HIS A 92 2.99 -14.68 9.47
CA HIS A 92 3.58 -13.78 10.48
C HIS A 92 2.58 -12.82 11.12
N TYR A 93 1.57 -12.35 10.38
CA TYR A 93 0.65 -11.30 10.84
C TYR A 93 -0.59 -11.81 11.57
N ALA A 94 -0.93 -13.10 11.53
CA ALA A 94 -2.11 -13.63 12.26
C ALA A 94 -2.09 -13.36 13.78
N ASN A 95 -0.90 -13.28 14.40
CA ASN A 95 -0.75 -12.88 15.81
C ASN A 95 -0.84 -11.35 16.00
N VAL A 96 -0.52 -10.56 14.99
CA VAL A 96 -0.66 -9.09 14.97
C VAL A 96 -2.13 -8.72 14.90
N ASP A 97 -2.89 -9.38 14.04
CA ASP A 97 -4.34 -9.18 13.89
C ASP A 97 -5.06 -9.47 15.23
N LYS A 98 -4.76 -10.62 15.86
CA LYS A 98 -5.29 -10.93 17.20
C LYS A 98 -4.88 -9.89 18.26
N ALA A 99 -3.62 -9.45 18.25
CA ALA A 99 -3.15 -8.45 19.20
C ALA A 99 -3.78 -7.06 18.97
N HIS A 100 -4.17 -6.73 17.74
CA HIS A 100 -4.92 -5.52 17.40
C HIS A 100 -6.35 -5.59 17.95
N ASP A 101 -7.04 -6.72 17.79
CA ASP A 101 -8.40 -6.91 18.31
C ASP A 101 -8.43 -6.78 19.84
N GLU A 102 -7.45 -7.39 20.54
CA GLU A 102 -7.27 -7.24 21.99
C GLU A 102 -6.98 -5.78 22.43
N VAL A 103 -6.44 -4.94 21.54
CA VAL A 103 -6.22 -3.50 21.78
C VAL A 103 -7.51 -2.70 21.61
N GLU A 104 -8.27 -2.95 20.54
CA GLU A 104 -9.53 -2.26 20.31
C GLU A 104 -10.59 -2.65 21.35
N GLU A 105 -10.67 -3.91 21.77
CA GLU A 105 -11.52 -4.32 22.90
C GLU A 105 -11.18 -3.55 24.20
N ALA A 106 -9.90 -3.52 24.58
CA ALA A 106 -9.45 -2.81 25.78
C ALA A 106 -9.69 -1.29 25.69
N LYS A 107 -9.52 -0.70 24.51
CA LYS A 107 -9.82 0.70 24.20
C LYS A 107 -11.30 1.01 24.33
N GLN A 108 -12.20 0.20 23.79
CA GLN A 108 -13.65 0.39 23.94
C GLN A 108 -14.09 0.26 25.40
N ALA A 109 -13.54 -0.72 26.14
CA ALA A 109 -13.79 -0.87 27.57
C ALA A 109 -13.35 0.37 28.38
N TRP A 110 -12.16 0.91 28.09
CA TRP A 110 -11.66 2.15 28.70
C TRP A 110 -12.53 3.37 28.36
N LEU A 111 -12.93 3.54 27.10
CA LEU A 111 -13.78 4.65 26.67
C LEU A 111 -15.17 4.61 27.32
N ALA A 112 -15.81 3.44 27.36
CA ALA A 112 -17.11 3.25 28.00
C ALA A 112 -17.05 3.48 29.53
N ALA A 113 -15.96 3.09 30.19
CA ALA A 113 -15.73 3.38 31.60
C ALA A 113 -15.55 4.89 31.85
N LYS A 114 -14.76 5.57 31.00
CA LYS A 114 -14.53 7.01 31.05
C LYS A 114 -15.81 7.81 30.87
N GLU A 115 -16.68 7.41 29.94
CA GLU A 115 -18.01 8.01 29.72
C GLU A 115 -18.89 7.88 30.97
N LYS A 116 -18.95 6.68 31.55
CA LYS A 116 -19.72 6.37 32.77
C LYS A 116 -19.11 6.94 34.06
N LYS A 117 -17.92 7.56 33.99
CA LYS A 117 -17.11 8.00 35.13
C LYS A 117 -16.83 6.87 36.14
N ASP A 118 -16.64 5.65 35.63
CA ASP A 118 -16.42 4.45 36.43
C ASP A 118 -15.10 4.56 37.23
N PRO A 119 -15.06 4.23 38.53
CA PRO A 119 -13.83 4.29 39.34
C PRO A 119 -12.70 3.41 38.78
N ASN A 120 -13.00 2.37 38.00
CA ASN A 120 -12.02 1.51 37.34
C ASN A 120 -11.41 2.14 36.07
N THR A 121 -11.81 3.35 35.64
CA THR A 121 -11.33 4.00 34.40
C THR A 121 -9.81 4.02 34.29
N GLN A 122 -9.09 4.29 35.39
CA GLN A 122 -7.62 4.30 35.39
C GLN A 122 -7.00 2.90 35.24
N LYS A 123 -7.64 1.86 35.81
CA LYS A 123 -7.21 0.46 35.65
C LYS A 123 -7.44 -0.02 34.21
N LEU A 124 -8.56 0.37 33.59
CA LEU A 124 -8.86 0.03 32.19
C LEU A 124 -7.97 0.80 31.21
N ASN A 125 -7.60 2.05 31.52
CA ASN A 125 -6.56 2.77 30.78
C ASN A 125 -5.24 1.99 30.80
N GLN A 126 -4.79 1.52 31.97
CA GLN A 126 -3.55 0.74 32.07
C GLN A 126 -3.62 -0.54 31.22
N VAL A 127 -4.71 -1.30 31.30
CA VAL A 127 -4.91 -2.50 30.45
C VAL A 127 -4.83 -2.15 28.95
N PHE A 128 -5.43 -1.03 28.52
CA PHE A 128 -5.31 -0.55 27.14
C PHE A 128 -3.86 -0.18 26.76
N GLN A 129 -3.11 0.51 27.62
CA GLN A 129 -1.69 0.81 27.37
C GLN A 129 -0.83 -0.46 27.31
N ASP A 130 -1.06 -1.42 28.22
CA ASP A 130 -0.33 -2.69 28.28
C ASP A 130 -0.60 -3.54 27.02
N LYS A 131 -1.87 -3.65 26.60
CA LYS A 131 -2.26 -4.29 25.34
C LYS A 131 -1.62 -3.59 24.14
N LYS A 132 -1.65 -2.26 24.09
CA LYS A 132 -1.03 -1.49 23.00
C LYS A 132 0.49 -1.74 22.94
N ALA A 133 1.17 -1.68 24.08
CA ALA A 133 2.60 -1.96 24.18
C ALA A 133 2.96 -3.42 23.81
N ASN A 134 2.02 -4.37 23.96
CA ASN A 134 2.18 -5.72 23.45
C ASN A 134 1.97 -5.79 21.92
N PHE A 135 0.92 -5.16 21.40
CA PHE A 135 0.64 -5.09 19.96
C PHE A 135 1.83 -4.53 19.16
N GLU A 136 2.40 -3.39 19.58
CA GLU A 136 3.55 -2.81 18.86
C GLU A 136 4.75 -3.77 18.81
N LYS A 137 5.02 -4.52 19.90
CA LYS A 137 6.08 -5.54 19.94
C LYS A 137 5.82 -6.73 19.02
N VAL A 138 4.58 -7.24 19.01
CA VAL A 138 4.19 -8.37 18.15
C VAL A 138 4.22 -7.94 16.67
N LYS A 139 3.80 -6.70 16.37
CA LYS A 139 3.89 -6.09 15.04
C LYS A 139 5.34 -5.93 14.58
N GLU A 140 6.23 -5.42 15.43
CA GLU A 140 7.66 -5.32 15.13
C GLU A 140 8.28 -6.70 14.84
N GLN A 141 7.97 -7.70 15.67
CA GLN A 141 8.43 -9.08 15.47
C GLN A 141 7.93 -9.67 14.14
N ALA A 142 6.67 -9.44 13.77
CA ALA A 142 6.10 -9.88 12.50
C ALA A 142 6.73 -9.16 11.29
N HIS A 143 6.98 -7.85 11.38
CA HIS A 143 7.71 -7.09 10.35
C HIS A 143 9.09 -7.70 10.09
N ARG A 144 9.87 -7.94 11.16
CA ARG A 144 11.22 -8.51 11.10
C ARG A 144 11.22 -9.94 10.56
N ALA A 145 10.28 -10.77 11.01
CA ALA A 145 10.17 -12.16 10.57
C ALA A 145 9.75 -12.28 9.09
N ALA A 146 8.75 -11.49 8.66
CA ALA A 146 8.32 -11.44 7.26
C ALA A 146 9.43 -10.92 6.34
N PHE A 147 10.10 -9.81 6.70
CA PHE A 147 11.23 -9.31 5.93
C PHE A 147 12.35 -10.35 5.79
N LYS A 148 12.73 -11.01 6.89
CA LYS A 148 13.78 -12.04 6.89
C LYS A 148 13.42 -13.22 5.97
N GLU A 149 12.16 -13.66 5.97
CA GLU A 149 11.70 -14.74 5.09
C GLU A 149 11.64 -14.31 3.62
N VAL A 150 11.21 -13.08 3.33
CA VAL A 150 11.26 -12.50 1.98
C VAL A 150 12.71 -12.38 1.46
N GLN A 151 13.69 -12.06 2.32
CA GLN A 151 15.11 -11.99 1.92
C GLN A 151 15.73 -13.35 1.56
N ILE A 152 15.07 -14.47 1.85
CA ILE A 152 15.49 -15.80 1.34
C ILE A 152 15.33 -15.84 -0.19
N TYR A 153 14.36 -15.09 -0.73
CA TYR A 153 14.01 -15.03 -2.16
C TYR A 153 14.61 -13.82 -2.91
N MET A 154 15.61 -13.15 -2.32
CA MET A 154 16.40 -12.11 -2.98
C MET A 154 17.84 -12.62 -3.15
N VAL A 155 18.24 -12.89 -4.39
CA VAL A 155 19.54 -13.51 -4.72
C VAL A 155 20.69 -12.51 -4.92
N ASP A 156 20.37 -11.24 -5.18
CA ASP A 156 21.35 -10.15 -5.30
C ASP A 156 21.77 -9.65 -3.91
N GLU A 157 23.06 -9.73 -3.60
CA GLU A 157 23.61 -9.36 -2.28
C GLU A 157 23.53 -7.86 -1.99
N ASP A 158 23.57 -7.02 -3.03
CA ASP A 158 23.43 -5.57 -2.91
C ASP A 158 21.96 -5.12 -2.94
N ALA A 159 21.02 -6.07 -2.93
CA ALA A 159 19.59 -5.81 -2.91
C ALA A 159 18.88 -6.20 -1.61
N ILE A 160 17.70 -5.64 -1.41
CA ILE A 160 16.64 -6.12 -0.51
C ILE A 160 15.30 -6.14 -1.24
N ASP A 161 14.43 -7.09 -0.90
CA ASP A 161 13.05 -7.15 -1.38
C ASP A 161 12.10 -6.68 -0.28
N LEU A 162 11.40 -5.57 -0.53
CA LEU A 162 10.36 -5.03 0.32
C LEU A 162 8.95 -5.28 -0.24
N HIS A 163 8.82 -5.86 -1.43
CA HIS A 163 7.53 -5.96 -2.09
C HIS A 163 6.62 -6.98 -1.38
N GLY A 164 5.35 -6.60 -1.21
CA GLY A 164 4.36 -7.35 -0.44
C GLY A 164 4.42 -7.15 1.09
N LEU A 165 5.45 -6.50 1.63
CA LEU A 165 5.50 -6.19 3.06
C LEU A 165 4.54 -5.05 3.44
N GLN A 166 4.10 -5.00 4.70
CA GLN A 166 3.43 -3.81 5.24
C GLN A 166 4.38 -2.60 5.19
N ILE A 167 3.86 -1.43 4.80
CA ILE A 167 4.67 -0.22 4.56
C ILE A 167 5.49 0.17 5.81
N GLU A 168 4.91 0.10 7.01
CA GLU A 168 5.61 0.43 8.26
C GLU A 168 6.86 -0.45 8.47
N GLY A 169 6.69 -1.78 8.37
CA GLY A 169 7.79 -2.74 8.45
C GLY A 169 8.79 -2.62 7.31
N ALA A 170 8.34 -2.33 6.10
CA ALA A 170 9.21 -2.11 4.95
C ALA A 170 10.15 -0.91 5.18
N ILE A 171 9.63 0.21 5.69
CA ILE A 171 10.42 1.41 6.01
C ILE A 171 11.32 1.19 7.22
N MET A 172 10.87 0.47 8.24
CA MET A 172 11.69 0.08 9.40
C MET A 172 12.94 -0.69 8.93
N MET A 173 12.73 -1.77 8.16
CA MET A 173 13.84 -2.60 7.68
C MET A 173 14.72 -1.87 6.65
N MET A 174 14.15 -1.03 5.77
CA MET A 174 14.91 -0.18 4.87
C MET A 174 15.93 0.69 5.62
N LYS A 175 15.51 1.35 6.71
CA LYS A 175 16.39 2.23 7.49
C LYS A 175 17.52 1.47 8.18
N GLU A 176 17.21 0.29 8.73
CA GLU A 176 18.22 -0.58 9.33
C GLU A 176 19.21 -1.10 8.29
N GLU A 177 18.75 -1.53 7.11
CA GLU A 177 19.59 -2.06 6.03
C GLU A 177 20.49 -0.98 5.39
N VAL A 178 20.00 0.26 5.24
CA VAL A 178 20.83 1.42 4.84
C VAL A 178 21.96 1.65 5.86
N ALA A 179 21.63 1.71 7.15
CA ALA A 179 22.62 1.91 8.21
C ALA A 179 23.62 0.75 8.31
N ALA A 180 23.14 -0.49 8.20
CA ALA A 180 23.97 -1.69 8.26
C ALA A 180 24.92 -1.81 7.06
N ARG A 181 24.43 -1.62 5.83
CA ARG A 181 25.28 -1.63 4.62
C ARG A 181 26.30 -0.50 4.61
N ARG A 182 25.93 0.72 5.03
CA ARG A 182 26.88 1.83 5.16
C ARG A 182 27.96 1.52 6.20
N LYS A 183 27.60 0.95 7.36
CA LYS A 183 28.56 0.48 8.38
C LYS A 183 29.47 -0.64 7.88
N ALA A 184 28.98 -1.48 6.97
CA ALA A 184 29.76 -2.52 6.29
C ALA A 184 30.60 -2.00 5.10
N GLY A 185 30.59 -0.70 4.81
CA GLY A 185 31.39 -0.09 3.73
C GLY A 185 30.87 -0.34 2.31
N LYS A 186 29.69 -0.96 2.16
CA LYS A 186 29.01 -1.10 0.85
C LYS A 186 28.74 0.28 0.24
N LYS A 187 28.63 0.32 -1.10
CA LYS A 187 28.51 1.56 -1.89
C LYS A 187 27.13 1.77 -2.51
N ILE A 188 26.32 0.72 -2.56
CA ILE A 188 24.98 0.72 -3.14
C ILE A 188 24.01 -0.11 -2.28
N LEU A 189 22.72 0.20 -2.40
CA LEU A 189 21.61 -0.64 -1.95
C LEU A 189 20.45 -0.55 -2.95
N LYS A 190 20.08 -1.67 -3.56
CA LYS A 190 18.92 -1.80 -4.47
C LYS A 190 17.70 -2.24 -3.67
N ILE A 191 16.62 -1.48 -3.71
CA ILE A 191 15.40 -1.72 -2.92
C ILE A 191 14.28 -2.10 -3.87
N GLN A 192 13.95 -3.39 -3.98
CA GLN A 192 12.79 -3.85 -4.76
C GLN A 192 11.50 -3.48 -4.01
N CYS A 193 10.74 -2.53 -4.55
CA CYS A 193 9.50 -2.03 -3.94
C CYS A 193 8.22 -2.58 -4.60
N GLY A 194 8.36 -3.23 -5.76
CA GLY A 194 7.30 -3.78 -6.60
C GLY A 194 6.79 -2.80 -7.68
N MET A 195 6.41 -3.34 -8.83
CA MET A 195 5.95 -2.59 -10.02
C MET A 195 4.53 -1.99 -9.90
N GLY A 196 3.86 -2.09 -8.74
CA GLY A 196 2.57 -1.42 -8.52
C GLY A 196 1.37 -1.92 -9.33
N HIS A 197 1.45 -3.08 -10.01
CA HIS A 197 0.41 -3.63 -10.90
C HIS A 197 -1.01 -3.80 -10.32
N HIS A 198 -1.19 -3.64 -9.00
CA HIS A 198 -2.47 -3.67 -8.29
C HIS A 198 -3.02 -2.27 -7.96
N ASN A 199 -2.48 -1.20 -8.56
CA ASN A 199 -3.07 0.14 -8.51
C ASN A 199 -3.04 0.83 -9.88
N THR A 200 -3.90 1.85 -10.02
CA THR A 200 -4.09 2.63 -11.25
C THR A 200 -2.95 3.59 -11.58
N VAL A 201 -1.95 3.73 -10.71
CA VAL A 201 -0.86 4.71 -10.86
C VAL A 201 0.42 4.08 -11.44
N GLY A 202 0.57 2.76 -11.36
CA GLY A 202 1.76 2.05 -11.85
C GLY A 202 2.98 2.14 -10.92
N TYR A 203 2.78 2.52 -9.66
CA TYR A 203 3.85 2.63 -8.66
C TYR A 203 3.42 1.99 -7.34
N SER A 204 4.25 1.15 -6.74
CA SER A 204 3.96 0.59 -5.41
C SER A 204 3.91 1.68 -4.34
N LYS A 205 2.92 1.63 -3.43
CA LYS A 205 2.88 2.53 -2.25
C LYS A 205 4.11 2.40 -1.36
N ILE A 206 4.77 1.24 -1.38
CA ILE A 206 6.05 1.02 -0.70
C ILE A 206 7.13 1.88 -1.37
N LYS A 207 7.14 1.97 -2.71
CA LYS A 207 8.07 2.82 -3.46
C LYS A 207 7.85 4.30 -3.15
N GLU A 208 6.61 4.76 -3.09
CA GLU A 208 6.26 6.15 -2.75
C GLU A 208 6.81 6.55 -1.37
N GLU A 209 6.59 5.71 -0.35
CA GLU A 209 7.05 5.99 1.01
C GLU A 209 8.58 5.78 1.15
N VAL A 210 9.19 4.81 0.46
CA VAL A 210 10.66 4.64 0.39
C VAL A 210 11.32 5.90 -0.20
N VAL A 211 10.82 6.38 -1.34
CA VAL A 211 11.32 7.60 -2.01
C VAL A 211 11.14 8.84 -1.14
N LYS A 212 10.08 8.91 -0.33
CA LYS A 212 9.87 9.96 0.67
C LYS A 212 10.88 9.87 1.82
N GLN A 213 11.01 8.71 2.45
CA GLN A 213 11.88 8.50 3.61
C GLN A 213 13.36 8.66 3.26
N LEU A 214 13.78 8.28 2.05
CA LEU A 214 15.14 8.54 1.55
C LEU A 214 15.42 10.05 1.38
N LYS A 215 14.45 10.83 0.89
CA LYS A 215 14.57 12.31 0.84
C LYS A 215 14.64 12.91 2.24
N ASP A 216 13.80 12.44 3.17
CA ASP A 216 13.78 12.90 4.56
C ASP A 216 15.09 12.57 5.30
N MET A 217 15.78 11.49 4.90
CA MET A 217 17.11 11.09 5.38
C MET A 217 18.27 11.82 4.68
N GLY A 218 18.02 12.58 3.61
CA GLY A 218 19.06 13.23 2.79
C GLY A 218 19.84 12.28 1.89
N GLU A 219 19.32 11.07 1.65
CA GLU A 219 19.98 10.04 0.84
C GLU A 219 19.92 10.34 -0.65
N LYS A 220 20.99 9.99 -1.36
CA LYS A 220 20.99 10.00 -2.82
C LYS A 220 20.47 8.67 -3.36
N PHE A 221 19.58 8.72 -4.33
CA PHE A 221 19.06 7.53 -4.99
C PHE A 221 18.62 7.81 -6.43
N THR A 222 18.46 6.72 -7.18
CA THR A 222 17.79 6.70 -8.49
C THR A 222 16.60 5.76 -8.44
N GLU A 223 15.63 5.97 -9.32
CA GLU A 223 14.44 5.12 -9.42
C GLU A 223 14.47 4.31 -10.72
N ASP A 224 14.45 2.98 -10.60
CA ASP A 224 14.08 2.12 -11.72
C ASP A 224 12.54 2.08 -11.80
N LYS A 225 11.99 2.48 -12.94
CA LYS A 225 10.53 2.54 -13.16
C LYS A 225 9.98 1.27 -13.78
N ASP A 226 10.81 0.53 -14.51
CA ASP A 226 10.41 -0.61 -15.31
C ASP A 226 10.42 -1.90 -14.47
N HIS A 227 11.35 -2.00 -13.51
CA HIS A 227 11.53 -3.15 -12.62
C HIS A 227 11.11 -2.91 -11.16
N GLY A 228 10.68 -1.69 -10.81
CA GLY A 228 10.17 -1.35 -9.47
C GLY A 228 11.22 -1.10 -8.38
N PHE A 229 12.51 -1.00 -8.73
CA PHE A 229 13.59 -0.74 -7.77
C PHE A 229 13.78 0.75 -7.42
N VAL A 230 14.42 0.99 -6.28
CA VAL A 230 15.06 2.26 -5.90
C VAL A 230 16.51 1.95 -5.53
N ASN A 231 17.49 2.59 -6.17
CA ASN A 231 18.92 2.32 -5.96
C ASN A 231 19.57 3.48 -5.20
N VAL A 232 20.08 3.22 -3.99
CA VAL A 232 20.65 4.21 -3.05
C VAL A 232 22.19 4.19 -3.10
N GLU A 233 22.84 5.35 -3.02
CA GLU A 233 24.31 5.49 -2.86
C GLU A 233 24.71 5.49 -1.37
N LEU A 234 25.75 4.74 -0.97
CA LEU A 234 26.16 4.52 0.45
C LEU A 234 27.62 4.88 0.78
#